data_AF-A0A4Q6E8D5-F1
#
_entry.id   AF-A0A4Q6E8D5-F1
#
_cell.length_a   1.000
_cell.length_b   1.000
_cell.length_c   1.000
_cell.angle_alpha   90.00
_cell.angle_beta   90.00
_cell.angle_gamma   90.00
#
_symmetry.space_group_name_H-M   'P 1'
#
loop_
_entity.id
_entity.type
_entity.pdbx_description
1 polymer ?
#
loop_
_entity_poly.entity_id
_entity_poly.type
_entity_poly.pdbx_seq_one_letter_code
_entity_poly.pdbx_strand_id
1 'polypeptide(L)' 'MSSSVDVIVIGAGHAGCEAALASARMGCDTLL' A
#
# COMPACT_ATOMS: atom_id res chain seq x y z
N MET A 1 -13.14 13.13 -9.07
CA MET A 1 -12.47 12.85 -7.79
C MET A 1 -11.19 12.11 -8.11
N SER A 2 -10.03 12.73 -7.94
CA SER A 2 -8.73 12.06 -8.03
C SER A 2 -8.23 11.90 -6.60
N SER A 3 -8.28 10.67 -6.09
CA SER A 3 -7.62 10.32 -4.84
C SER A 3 -6.15 10.06 -5.19
N SER A 4 -5.24 10.84 -4.60
CA SER A 4 -3.80 10.57 -4.71
C SER A 4 -3.43 9.57 -3.63
N VAL A 5 -2.60 8.60 -4.01
CA VAL A 5 -2.04 7.59 -3.11
C VAL A 5 -0.53 7.61 -3.25
N ASP A 6 0.18 7.41 -2.16
CA ASP A 6 1.65 7.46 -2.14
C ASP A 6 2.24 6.13 -2.61
N VAL A 7 1.58 5.01 -2.27
CA VAL A 7 2.03 3.66 -2.61
C VAL A 7 0.86 2.85 -3.13
N ILE A 8 1.05 2.20 -4.29
CA ILE A 8 0.13 1.19 -4.82
C ILE A 8 0.88 -0.14 -4.86
N VAL A 9 0.44 -1.10 -4.06
CA VAL A 9 0.89 -2.48 -4.12
C VAL A 9 -0.02 -3.22 -5.10
N ILE A 10 0.56 -4.02 -6.00
CA ILE A 10 -0.22 -4.81 -6.95
C ILE A 10 -0.04 -6.29 -6.61
N GLY A 11 -1.11 -6.90 -6.09
CA GLY A 11 -1.17 -8.31 -5.72
C GLY A 11 -1.10 -8.55 -4.20
N ALA A 12 -1.91 -9.49 -3.72
CA ALA A 12 -2.14 -9.76 -2.29
C ALA A 12 -1.55 -11.09 -1.80
N GLY A 13 -0.37 -11.47 -2.31
CA GLY A 13 0.41 -12.59 -1.77
C GLY A 13 1.10 -12.20 -0.44
N HIS A 14 1.83 -13.14 0.19
CA HIS A 14 2.54 -12.89 1.46
C HIS A 14 3.35 -11.59 1.45
N ALA A 15 4.22 -11.42 0.44
CA ALA A 15 5.02 -10.21 0.28
C ALA A 15 4.18 -8.95 -0.03
N GLY A 16 3.04 -9.09 -0.72
CA GLY A 16 2.17 -7.96 -1.04
C GLY A 16 1.47 -7.40 0.20
N CYS A 17 0.92 -8.29 1.04
CA CYS A 17 0.31 -7.91 2.31
C CYS A 17 1.34 -7.29 3.27
N GLU A 18 2.56 -7.84 3.33
CA GLU A 18 3.65 -7.29 4.14
C GLU A 18 4.10 -5.90 3.65
N ALA A 19 4.21 -5.71 2.32
CA ALA A 19 4.57 -4.43 1.72
C ALA A 19 3.52 -3.34 1.96
N ALA A 20 2.22 -3.66 1.85
CA ALA A 20 1.14 -2.72 2.14
C ALA A 20 1.07 -2.39 3.64
N LEU A 21 1.24 -3.38 4.52
CA LEU A 21 1.29 -3.13 5.96
C LEU A 21 2.50 -2.28 6.35
N ALA A 22 3.66 -2.51 5.75
CA ALA A 22 4.86 -1.74 6.01
C ALA A 22 4.70 -0.28 5.56
N SER A 23 4.21 -0.04 4.34
CA SER A 23 3.96 1.31 3.82
C SER A 23 2.90 2.07 4.63
N ALA A 24 1.79 1.43 5.00
CA ALA A 24 0.80 2.02 5.89
C ALA A 24 1.38 2.39 7.27
N ARG A 25 2.27 1.55 7.84
CA ARG A 25 2.95 1.84 9.11
C ARG A 25 3.99 2.94 9.02
N MET A 26 4.54 3.20 7.84
CA MET A 26 5.38 4.37 7.57
C MET A 26 4.55 5.66 7.38
N GLY A 27 3.22 5.58 7.42
CA GLY A 27 2.30 6.72 7.29
C GLY A 27 1.97 7.09 5.84
N CYS A 28 2.30 6.23 4.87
CA CYS A 28 1.94 6.43 3.47
C CYS A 28 0.46 6.13 3.23
N ASP A 29 -0.21 6.95 2.41
CA ASP A 29 -1.52 6.57 1.87
C ASP A 29 -1.33 5.41 0.88
N THR A 30 -1.76 4.22 1.32
CA THR A 30 -1.40 2.96 0.68
C THR A 30 -2.65 2.27 0.14
N LEU A 31 -2.61 1.94 -1.14
CA LEU A 31 -3.59 1.08 -1.80
C LEU A 31 -2.95 -0.30 -2.06
N LEU A 32 -3.65 -1.37 -1.68
CA LEU A 32 -3.28 -2.77 -1.98
C LEU A 32 -4.13 -3.30 -3.13
#